data_AF-A0A355U4P4-F1
#
_entry.id   AF-A0A355U4P4-F1
#
_cell.length_a   1.000
_cell.length_b   1.000
_cell.length_c   1.000
_cell.angle_alpha   90.00
_cell.angle_beta   90.00
_cell.angle_gamma   90.00
#
_symmetry.space_group_name_H-M   'P 1'
#
loop_
_entity.id
_entity.type
_entity.pdbx_description
1 polymer ?
#
loop_
_entity_poly.entity_id
_entity_poly.type
_entity_poly.pdbx_seq_one_letter_code
_entity_poly.pdbx_strand_id
1 'polypeptide(L)'
;MKNVKMQRFLASIGIENSGRYDMDFVAVQRVVGSNSIHMIIRKDSPWDNDLLEEFKEHLASIPYEYTLSFEYGLSPSFEDVDSLFQNWFFTSYHTLPFFQLMPGEGKTIFVLKPEVHDASFQAIVDDFSSYLKFLCYPFKLEITKESILPEKENKLEKKEETNETTLPEEKSEDMYENSSDSDEEDEESDYEPPEPDITEGDEKERLEDLRKAEQEYLDSIKAENEAREHKKIYVKGD
;
A
#
# COMPACT_ATOMS: atom_id res chain seq x y z
N MET A 1 -21.23 -11.84 -20.78
CA MET A 1 -22.14 -12.92 -20.33
C MET A 1 -21.30 -13.85 -19.47
N LYS A 2 -21.50 -13.88 -18.15
CA LYS A 2 -20.67 -14.70 -17.24
C LYS A 2 -20.87 -16.18 -17.52
N ASN A 3 -19.81 -16.96 -17.40
CA ASN A 3 -19.81 -18.38 -17.75
C ASN A 3 -20.54 -19.23 -16.71
N VAL A 4 -21.53 -19.98 -17.19
CA VAL A 4 -22.39 -20.84 -16.36
C VAL A 4 -21.59 -21.90 -15.61
N LYS A 5 -20.43 -22.34 -16.13
CA LYS A 5 -19.57 -23.34 -15.47
C LYS A 5 -18.93 -22.78 -14.21
N MET A 6 -18.42 -21.55 -14.25
CA MET A 6 -17.82 -20.89 -13.09
C MET A 6 -18.86 -20.67 -12.00
N GLN A 7 -20.05 -20.20 -12.35
CA GLN A 7 -21.14 -20.01 -11.39
C GLN A 7 -21.53 -21.31 -10.67
N ARG A 8 -21.59 -22.43 -11.41
CA ARG A 8 -21.85 -23.75 -10.82
C ARG A 8 -20.74 -24.21 -9.90
N PHE A 9 -19.48 -23.94 -10.26
CA PHE A 9 -18.34 -24.27 -9.39
C PHE A 9 -18.40 -23.47 -8.09
N LEU A 10 -18.61 -22.15 -8.17
CA LEU A 10 -18.71 -21.30 -6.98
C LEU A 10 -19.86 -21.74 -6.07
N ALA A 11 -21.03 -22.01 -6.64
CA ALA A 11 -22.14 -22.58 -5.89
C ALA A 11 -21.80 -23.95 -5.27
N SER A 12 -21.02 -24.79 -5.96
CA SER A 12 -20.65 -26.13 -5.46
C SER A 12 -19.69 -26.09 -4.29
N ILE A 13 -18.88 -25.03 -4.16
CA ILE A 13 -17.98 -24.83 -3.02
C ILE A 13 -18.62 -24.00 -1.90
N GLY A 14 -19.88 -23.56 -2.06
CA GLY A 14 -20.66 -22.84 -1.05
C GLY A 14 -20.78 -21.33 -1.25
N ILE A 15 -20.23 -20.77 -2.34
CA ILE A 15 -20.35 -19.34 -2.66
C ILE A 15 -21.68 -19.08 -3.38
N GLU A 16 -22.65 -18.53 -2.64
CA GLU A 16 -24.00 -18.27 -3.17
C GLU A 16 -24.02 -17.07 -4.14
N ASN A 17 -23.27 -16.01 -3.83
CA ASN A 17 -23.25 -14.78 -4.64
C ASN A 17 -22.08 -14.76 -5.63
N SER A 18 -22.12 -15.68 -6.60
CA SER A 18 -21.15 -15.74 -7.71
C SER A 18 -21.08 -14.46 -8.56
N GLY A 19 -22.06 -13.56 -8.45
CA GLY A 19 -22.10 -12.29 -9.16
C GLY A 19 -20.98 -11.32 -8.78
N ARG A 20 -20.44 -11.42 -7.55
CA ARG A 20 -19.34 -10.57 -7.05
C ARG A 20 -17.99 -10.93 -7.67
N TYR A 21 -17.83 -12.16 -8.14
CA TYR A 21 -16.58 -12.64 -8.71
C TYR A 21 -16.52 -12.37 -10.22
N ASP A 22 -15.42 -11.77 -10.65
CA ASP A 22 -15.09 -11.41 -12.04
C ASP A 22 -14.11 -12.42 -12.64
N MET A 23 -14.43 -13.71 -12.49
CA MET A 23 -13.55 -14.79 -12.92
C MET A 23 -14.26 -15.84 -13.77
N ASP A 24 -13.48 -16.56 -14.56
CA ASP A 24 -13.93 -17.63 -15.44
C ASP A 24 -12.87 -18.73 -15.60
N PHE A 25 -13.29 -19.96 -15.91
CA PHE A 25 -12.38 -21.05 -16.24
C PHE A 25 -11.84 -20.89 -17.65
N VAL A 26 -10.51 -20.81 -17.76
CA VAL A 26 -9.79 -20.96 -19.01
C VAL A 26 -9.70 -22.44 -19.37
N ALA A 27 -9.27 -23.25 -18.41
CA ALA A 27 -9.13 -24.69 -18.57
C ALA A 27 -9.31 -25.43 -17.25
N VAL A 28 -9.83 -26.64 -17.34
CA VAL A 28 -9.88 -27.60 -16.22
C VAL A 28 -9.34 -28.92 -16.76
N GLN A 29 -8.24 -29.39 -16.20
CA GLN A 29 -7.50 -30.55 -16.70
C GLN A 29 -7.08 -31.45 -15.56
N ARG A 30 -6.91 -32.74 -15.82
CA ARG A 30 -6.33 -33.66 -14.84
C ARG A 30 -4.81 -33.61 -14.94
N VAL A 31 -4.13 -33.51 -13.80
CA VAL A 31 -2.67 -33.53 -13.76
C VAL A 31 -2.19 -34.92 -14.20
N VAL A 32 -1.28 -34.95 -15.17
CA VAL A 32 -0.72 -36.21 -15.69
C VAL A 32 -0.02 -36.96 -14.57
N GLY A 33 -0.41 -38.21 -14.32
CA GLY A 33 0.16 -39.04 -13.26
C GLY A 33 -0.38 -38.75 -11.85
N SER A 34 -1.38 -37.88 -11.70
CA SER A 34 -2.06 -37.63 -10.43
C SER A 34 -3.59 -37.71 -10.58
N ASN A 35 -4.28 -37.89 -9.45
CA ASN A 35 -5.74 -37.73 -9.37
C ASN A 35 -6.15 -36.26 -9.17
N SER A 36 -5.17 -35.35 -9.08
CA SER A 36 -5.41 -33.93 -8.89
C SER A 36 -5.99 -33.26 -10.14
N ILE A 37 -6.91 -32.33 -9.91
CA ILE A 37 -7.51 -31.48 -10.94
C ILE A 37 -6.78 -30.13 -10.95
N HIS A 38 -6.21 -29.77 -12.10
CA HIS A 38 -5.65 -28.45 -12.36
C HIS A 38 -6.71 -27.52 -12.93
N MET A 39 -6.95 -26.41 -12.24
CA MET A 39 -7.92 -25.38 -12.61
C MET A 39 -7.18 -24.09 -12.97
N ILE A 40 -7.33 -23.65 -14.22
CA ILE A 40 -6.82 -22.38 -14.70
C ILE A 40 -7.98 -21.38 -14.74
N ILE A 41 -7.89 -20.35 -13.90
CA ILE A 41 -8.94 -19.35 -13.72
C ILE A 41 -8.43 -18.01 -14.23
N ARG A 42 -9.15 -17.41 -15.18
CA ARG A 42 -8.92 -16.03 -15.59
C ARG A 42 -9.75 -15.11 -14.73
N LYS A 43 -9.12 -14.12 -14.11
CA LYS A 43 -9.76 -13.03 -13.37
C LYS A 43 -9.58 -11.73 -14.15
N ASP A 44 -10.61 -10.89 -14.21
CA ASP A 44 -10.53 -9.65 -14.98
C ASP A 44 -9.73 -8.57 -14.22
N SER A 45 -9.91 -8.46 -12.90
CA SER A 45 -9.20 -7.54 -12.01
C SER A 45 -8.29 -8.27 -11.01
N PRO A 46 -7.34 -7.58 -10.35
CA PRO A 46 -6.61 -8.11 -9.19
C PRO A 46 -7.53 -8.55 -8.04
N TRP A 47 -7.02 -9.39 -7.15
CA TRP A 47 -7.78 -9.85 -5.99
C TRP A 47 -8.03 -8.73 -4.99
N ASP A 48 -9.31 -8.56 -4.66
CA ASP A 48 -9.73 -7.92 -3.42
C ASP A 48 -9.54 -8.89 -2.26
N ASN A 49 -9.10 -8.39 -1.10
CA ASN A 49 -8.73 -9.25 0.03
C ASN A 49 -9.95 -10.01 0.58
N ASP A 50 -11.08 -9.33 0.80
CA ASP A 50 -12.30 -9.95 1.35
C ASP A 50 -12.78 -11.09 0.44
N LEU A 51 -12.81 -10.83 -0.88
CA LEU A 51 -13.22 -11.85 -1.87
C LEU A 51 -12.24 -13.03 -1.93
N LEU A 52 -10.94 -12.77 -1.75
CA LEU A 52 -9.90 -13.79 -1.77
C LEU A 52 -9.96 -14.66 -0.51
N GLU A 53 -10.18 -14.07 0.67
CA GLU A 53 -10.35 -14.82 1.92
C GLU A 53 -11.60 -15.70 1.85
N GLU A 54 -12.75 -15.13 1.47
CA GLU A 54 -13.99 -15.88 1.24
C GLU A 54 -13.74 -17.03 0.25
N PHE A 55 -13.03 -16.77 -0.85
CA PHE A 55 -12.72 -17.80 -1.84
C PHE A 55 -11.83 -18.92 -1.27
N LYS A 56 -10.77 -18.57 -0.53
CA LYS A 56 -9.85 -19.55 0.10
C LYS A 56 -10.56 -20.43 1.13
N GLU A 57 -11.46 -19.87 1.92
CA GLU A 57 -12.25 -20.61 2.90
C GLU A 57 -13.13 -21.66 2.20
N HIS A 58 -13.84 -21.26 1.15
CA HIS A 58 -14.70 -22.17 0.39
C HIS A 58 -13.89 -23.21 -0.40
N LEU A 59 -12.70 -22.86 -0.87
CA LEU A 59 -11.77 -23.81 -1.50
C LEU A 59 -11.32 -24.93 -0.56
N ALA A 60 -11.25 -24.69 0.76
CA ALA A 60 -10.92 -25.71 1.75
C ALA A 60 -12.02 -26.79 1.89
N SER A 61 -13.24 -26.52 1.42
CA SER A 61 -14.35 -27.49 1.42
C SER A 61 -14.25 -28.54 0.33
N ILE A 62 -13.38 -28.35 -0.67
CA ILE A 62 -13.26 -29.26 -1.81
C ILE A 62 -12.66 -30.60 -1.36
N PRO A 63 -13.36 -31.74 -1.55
CA PRO A 63 -12.93 -33.03 -1.00
C PRO A 63 -11.85 -33.74 -1.85
N TYR A 64 -11.58 -33.26 -3.06
CA TYR A 64 -10.61 -33.85 -3.98
C TYR A 64 -9.33 -33.02 -4.06
N GLU A 65 -8.21 -33.64 -4.43
CA GLU A 65 -6.96 -32.93 -4.65
C GLU A 65 -7.07 -31.99 -5.85
N TYR A 66 -6.61 -30.75 -5.71
CA TYR A 66 -6.62 -29.78 -6.78
C TYR A 66 -5.38 -28.89 -6.77
N THR A 67 -5.15 -28.23 -7.90
CA THR A 67 -4.16 -27.16 -8.06
C THR A 67 -4.81 -26.01 -8.83
N LEU A 68 -4.42 -24.78 -8.49
CA LEU A 68 -4.99 -23.56 -9.06
C LEU A 68 -3.88 -22.74 -9.72
N SER A 69 -4.23 -22.13 -10.85
CA SER A 69 -3.42 -21.11 -11.53
C SER A 69 -4.32 -19.95 -11.93
N PHE A 70 -3.80 -18.73 -11.84
CA PHE A 70 -4.54 -17.52 -12.20
C PHE A 70 -3.94 -16.82 -13.41
N GLU A 71 -4.81 -16.38 -14.32
CA GLU A 71 -4.49 -15.46 -15.41
C GLU A 71 -5.25 -14.15 -15.17
N TYR A 72 -4.62 -13.00 -15.40
CA TYR A 72 -5.25 -11.71 -15.13
C TYR A 72 -5.50 -10.94 -16.43
N GLY A 73 -6.72 -10.42 -16.58
CA GLY A 73 -7.07 -9.51 -17.67
C GLY A 73 -6.38 -8.16 -17.51
N LEU A 74 -6.44 -7.59 -16.30
CA LEU A 74 -5.68 -6.42 -15.87
C LEU A 74 -4.47 -6.88 -15.06
N SER A 75 -3.27 -6.45 -15.46
CA SER A 75 -2.06 -6.76 -14.70
C SER A 75 -2.12 -6.09 -13.33
N PRO A 76 -1.86 -6.82 -12.23
CA PRO A 76 -1.85 -6.22 -10.89
C PRO A 76 -0.80 -5.11 -10.80
N SER A 77 -1.16 -4.01 -10.16
CA SER A 77 -0.30 -2.86 -9.89
C SER A 77 0.45 -3.01 -8.56
N PHE A 78 1.40 -2.12 -8.29
CA PHE A 78 2.06 -2.07 -6.99
C PHE A 78 1.07 -1.76 -5.86
N GLU A 79 0.11 -0.85 -6.09
CA GLU A 79 -0.90 -0.47 -5.08
C GLU A 79 -1.78 -1.67 -4.69
N ASP A 80 -2.14 -2.52 -5.66
CA ASP A 80 -2.87 -3.76 -5.39
C ASP A 80 -2.06 -4.71 -4.51
N VAL A 81 -0.75 -4.80 -4.75
CA VAL A 81 0.16 -5.66 -3.96
C VAL A 81 0.35 -5.10 -2.55
N ASP A 82 0.52 -3.79 -2.41
CA ASP A 82 0.70 -3.16 -1.12
C ASP A 82 -0.57 -3.28 -0.26
N SER A 83 -1.75 -3.00 -0.84
CA SER A 83 -3.03 -3.23 -0.16
C SER A 83 -3.20 -4.69 0.27
N LEU A 84 -2.88 -5.63 -0.63
CA LEU A 84 -2.89 -7.05 -0.33
C LEU A 84 -1.91 -7.42 0.80
N PHE A 85 -0.72 -6.81 0.81
CA PHE A 85 0.30 -7.03 1.84
C PHE A 85 -0.18 -6.57 3.22
N GLN A 86 -0.71 -5.35 3.31
CA GLN A 86 -1.22 -4.80 4.59
C GLN A 86 -2.27 -5.74 5.20
N ASN A 87 -3.24 -6.17 4.38
CA ASN A 87 -4.31 -7.05 4.83
C ASN A 87 -3.79 -8.46 5.15
N TRP A 88 -2.97 -9.05 4.27
CA TRP A 88 -2.37 -10.37 4.51
C TRP A 88 -1.53 -10.41 5.79
N PHE A 89 -0.73 -9.36 6.04
CA PHE A 89 0.10 -9.27 7.23
C PHE A 89 -0.77 -9.15 8.48
N PHE A 90 -1.82 -8.32 8.44
CA PHE A 90 -2.75 -8.18 9.55
C PHE A 90 -3.51 -9.48 9.85
N THR A 91 -4.00 -10.20 8.83
CA THR A 91 -4.66 -11.49 9.03
C THR A 91 -3.70 -12.56 9.58
N SER A 92 -2.45 -12.57 9.13
CA SER A 92 -1.48 -13.61 9.50
C SER A 92 -0.81 -13.38 10.85
N TYR A 93 -0.51 -12.12 11.19
CA TYR A 93 0.29 -11.75 12.37
C TYR A 93 -0.46 -10.89 13.38
N HIS A 94 -1.73 -10.56 13.12
CA HIS A 94 -2.62 -9.77 14.00
C HIS A 94 -2.00 -8.45 14.49
N THR A 95 -1.13 -7.86 13.67
CA THR A 95 -0.36 -6.64 13.96
C THR A 95 -0.16 -5.83 12.68
N LEU A 96 0.27 -4.57 12.81
CA LEU A 96 0.64 -3.75 11.66
C LEU A 96 2.04 -4.11 11.17
N PRO A 97 2.31 -4.04 9.85
CA PRO A 97 3.65 -4.26 9.32
C PRO A 97 4.68 -3.33 9.94
N PHE A 98 5.80 -3.91 10.38
CA PHE A 98 6.96 -3.16 10.90
C PHE A 98 7.93 -2.73 9.79
N PHE A 99 7.60 -3.02 8.53
CA PHE A 99 8.33 -2.61 7.35
C PHE A 99 7.34 -2.24 6.23
N GLN A 100 7.82 -1.46 5.27
CA GLN A 100 7.04 -1.00 4.13
C GLN A 100 7.60 -1.57 2.83
N LEU A 101 6.70 -1.73 1.88
CA LEU A 101 7.02 -2.04 0.50
C LEU A 101 7.22 -0.73 -0.27
N MET A 102 8.19 -0.70 -1.17
CA MET A 102 8.40 0.42 -2.09
C MET A 102 8.35 -0.09 -3.53
N PRO A 103 7.80 0.72 -4.45
CA PRO A 103 7.84 0.38 -5.86
C PRO A 103 9.30 0.40 -6.34
N GLY A 104 9.74 -0.71 -6.95
CA GLY A 104 11.04 -0.80 -7.59
C GLY A 104 10.93 -0.64 -9.11
N GLU A 105 12.05 -0.88 -9.81
CA GLU A 105 12.05 -0.85 -11.27
C GLU A 105 11.26 -2.04 -11.85
N GLY A 106 10.31 -1.74 -12.73
CA GLY A 106 9.53 -2.74 -13.46
C GLY A 106 8.58 -3.53 -12.56
N LYS A 107 8.90 -4.80 -12.31
CA LYS A 107 8.08 -5.73 -11.49
C LYS A 107 8.78 -6.13 -10.19
N THR A 108 9.76 -5.34 -9.78
CA THR A 108 10.44 -5.51 -8.50
C THR A 108 9.78 -4.65 -7.44
N ILE A 109 9.62 -5.19 -6.24
CA ILE A 109 9.15 -4.49 -5.05
C ILE A 109 10.29 -4.53 -4.04
N PHE A 110 10.71 -3.35 -3.59
CA PHE A 110 11.73 -3.24 -2.58
C PHE A 110 11.12 -3.37 -1.19
N VAL A 111 11.72 -4.21 -0.36
CA VAL A 111 11.35 -4.37 1.05
C VAL A 111 12.40 -3.67 1.89
N LEU A 112 12.00 -2.61 2.59
CA LEU A 112 12.92 -1.90 3.48
C LEU A 112 13.24 -2.78 4.68
N LYS A 113 14.52 -3.13 4.81
CA LYS A 113 14.97 -3.92 5.94
C LYS A 113 14.93 -3.06 7.22
N PRO A 114 14.21 -3.49 8.28
CA PRO A 114 14.27 -2.81 9.56
C PRO A 114 15.66 -2.97 10.19
N GLU A 115 16.11 -1.95 10.93
CA GLU A 115 17.43 -1.94 11.58
C GLU A 115 17.59 -3.09 12.60
N VAL A 116 16.48 -3.54 13.18
CA VAL A 116 16.44 -4.66 14.12
C VAL A 116 16.51 -5.96 13.33
N HIS A 117 17.67 -6.63 13.46
CA HIS A 117 17.98 -7.89 12.81
C HIS A 117 17.16 -9.05 13.38
N ASP A 118 15.95 -9.25 12.88
CA ASP A 118 15.14 -10.41 13.25
C ASP A 118 15.14 -11.46 12.14
N ALA A 119 15.50 -12.70 12.49
CA ALA A 119 15.39 -13.85 11.59
C ALA A 119 13.95 -14.08 11.12
N SER A 120 12.95 -13.59 11.86
CA SER A 120 11.55 -13.60 11.46
C SER A 120 11.26 -12.70 10.26
N PHE A 121 11.99 -11.61 10.06
CA PHE A 121 11.77 -10.71 8.91
C PHE A 121 11.94 -11.44 7.57
N GLN A 122 13.02 -12.21 7.42
CA GLN A 122 13.24 -12.97 6.18
C GLN A 122 12.13 -14.00 5.96
N ALA A 123 11.70 -14.69 7.02
CA ALA A 123 10.63 -15.67 6.93
C ALA A 123 9.31 -15.03 6.46
N ILE A 124 8.97 -13.85 6.98
CA ILE A 124 7.78 -13.09 6.57
C ILE A 124 7.86 -12.71 5.08
N VAL A 125 9.02 -12.21 4.62
CA VAL A 125 9.20 -11.84 3.21
C VAL A 125 9.11 -13.07 2.30
N ASP A 126 9.66 -14.20 2.72
CA ASP A 126 9.60 -15.46 1.98
C ASP A 126 8.17 -16.03 1.93
N ASP A 127 7.42 -15.92 3.03
CA ASP A 127 6.01 -16.30 3.11
C ASP A 127 5.16 -15.42 2.19
N PHE A 128 5.38 -14.11 2.20
CA PHE A 128 4.68 -13.20 1.29
C PHE A 128 5.05 -13.44 -0.18
N SER A 129 6.32 -13.72 -0.47
CA SER A 129 6.77 -14.12 -1.81
C SER A 129 6.07 -15.40 -2.29
N SER A 130 5.88 -16.36 -1.38
CA SER A 130 5.15 -17.61 -1.66
C SER A 130 3.66 -17.34 -1.89
N TYR A 131 3.08 -16.40 -1.14
CA TYR A 131 1.70 -15.95 -1.31
C TYR A 131 1.48 -15.25 -2.66
N LEU A 132 2.37 -14.36 -3.09
CA LEU A 132 2.32 -13.75 -4.43
C LEU A 132 2.44 -14.78 -5.55
N LYS A 133 3.30 -15.80 -5.38
CA LYS A 133 3.42 -16.92 -6.33
C LYS A 133 2.14 -17.74 -6.41
N PHE A 134 1.49 -18.01 -5.27
CA PHE A 134 0.18 -18.69 -5.24
C PHE A 134 -0.87 -17.90 -6.04
N LEU A 135 -0.88 -16.58 -5.91
CA LEU A 135 -1.76 -15.71 -6.70
C LEU A 135 -1.29 -15.51 -8.14
N CYS A 136 -0.16 -16.08 -8.56
CA CYS A 136 0.43 -15.87 -9.89
C CYS A 136 0.69 -14.38 -10.21
N TYR A 137 0.98 -13.57 -9.19
CA TYR A 137 1.34 -12.17 -9.37
C TYR A 137 2.78 -12.06 -9.88
N PRO A 138 3.06 -11.20 -10.87
CA PRO A 138 4.34 -11.22 -11.58
C PRO A 138 5.43 -10.40 -10.87
N PHE A 139 5.32 -10.20 -9.56
CA PHE A 139 6.23 -9.36 -8.78
C PHE A 139 7.34 -10.16 -8.09
N LYS A 140 8.51 -9.53 -7.90
CA LYS A 140 9.65 -10.07 -7.16
C LYS A 140 9.98 -9.16 -5.99
N LEU A 141 10.19 -9.75 -4.82
CA LEU A 141 10.60 -9.02 -3.62
C LEU A 141 12.13 -8.97 -3.54
N GLU A 142 12.69 -7.78 -3.39
CA GLU A 142 14.13 -7.55 -3.17
C GLU A 142 14.33 -6.77 -1.87
N ILE A 143 15.22 -7.24 -1.01
CA ILE A 143 15.47 -6.62 0.29
C ILE A 143 16.53 -5.54 0.12
N THR A 144 16.16 -4.29 0.40
CA THR A 144 17.04 -3.12 0.29
C THR A 144 17.28 -2.51 1.67
N LYS A 145 18.51 -2.05 1.92
CA LYS A 145 18.91 -1.39 3.18
C LYS A 145 18.78 0.14 3.14
N GLU A 146 18.59 0.72 1.96
CA GLU A 146 18.57 2.15 1.73
C GLU A 146 17.16 2.60 1.30
N SER A 147 16.73 3.73 1.88
CA SER A 147 15.53 4.46 1.48
C SER A 147 15.72 4.99 0.07
N ILE A 148 15.17 4.30 -0.92
CA ILE A 148 15.12 4.82 -2.29
C ILE A 148 13.91 5.77 -2.35
N LEU A 149 14.17 7.07 -2.21
CA LEU A 149 13.19 8.10 -2.59
C LEU A 149 13.03 8.04 -4.11
N PRO A 150 11.79 8.09 -4.66
CA PRO A 150 11.60 8.10 -6.10
C PRO A 150 12.14 9.42 -6.67
N GLU A 151 13.24 9.34 -7.43
CA GLU A 151 13.71 10.44 -8.25
C GLU A 151 12.65 10.78 -9.29
N LYS A 152 11.95 11.91 -9.08
CA LYS A 152 11.12 12.52 -10.11
C LYS A 152 12.00 12.91 -11.30
N GLU A 153 11.55 12.45 -12.46
CA GLU A 153 11.97 12.80 -13.81
C GLU A 153 12.70 14.15 -13.93
N ASN A 154 13.98 14.09 -14.29
CA ASN A 154 14.63 15.19 -15.00
C ASN A 154 15.30 14.61 -16.25
N LYS A 155 14.47 14.35 -17.26
CA LYS A 155 14.93 14.02 -18.60
C LYS A 155 15.37 15.31 -19.29
N LEU A 156 16.52 15.84 -18.89
CA LEU A 156 17.26 16.83 -19.67
C LEU A 156 17.97 16.07 -20.80
N GLU A 157 17.28 15.93 -21.93
CA GLU A 157 17.88 15.56 -23.21
C GLU A 157 18.92 16.61 -23.58
N LYS A 158 20.20 16.31 -23.31
CA LYS A 158 21.32 17.03 -23.89
C LYS A 158 21.55 16.50 -25.31
N LYS A 159 20.88 17.10 -26.29
CA LYS A 159 21.29 17.06 -27.70
C LYS A 159 22.22 18.23 -27.97
N GLU A 160 23.45 17.95 -28.37
CA GLU A 160 24.32 18.90 -29.07
C GLU A 160 24.62 18.35 -30.48
N GLU A 161 24.20 19.16 -31.45
CA GLU A 161 24.83 19.46 -32.76
C GLU A 161 25.06 18.30 -33.76
N THR A 162 24.58 18.36 -35.01
CA THR A 162 24.93 19.40 -35.99
C THR A 162 24.02 19.31 -37.24
N ASN A 163 23.98 20.43 -37.97
CA ASN A 163 23.51 20.67 -39.35
C ASN A 163 22.06 21.14 -39.57
N GLU A 164 21.95 22.44 -39.34
CA GLU A 164 20.98 23.40 -39.83
C GLU A 164 21.20 23.71 -41.32
N THR A 165 20.16 23.56 -42.15
CA THR A 165 19.99 24.37 -43.37
C THR A 165 18.50 24.64 -43.62
N THR A 166 18.18 25.92 -43.73
CA THR A 166 17.05 26.57 -44.45
C THR A 166 15.64 26.65 -43.82
N LEU A 167 15.35 27.82 -43.24
CA LEU A 167 14.09 28.60 -43.22
C LEU A 167 13.64 28.98 -44.67
N PRO A 168 12.46 29.63 -44.93
CA PRO A 168 11.49 30.31 -44.06
C PRO A 168 10.02 29.81 -44.31
N GLU A 169 8.91 30.28 -43.74
CA GLU A 169 8.40 31.65 -43.63
C GLU A 169 7.02 31.63 -42.92
N GLU A 170 6.78 32.63 -42.06
CA GLU A 170 5.53 33.32 -41.70
C GLU A 170 4.18 32.56 -41.57
N LYS A 171 3.54 32.71 -40.38
CA LYS A 171 2.30 33.49 -40.30
C LYS A 171 1.91 33.91 -38.88
N SER A 172 1.43 35.14 -38.85
CA SER A 172 1.06 36.02 -37.75
C SER A 172 -0.21 35.64 -36.99
N GLU A 173 -0.27 36.17 -35.78
CA GLU A 173 -1.43 36.39 -34.91
C GLU A 173 -2.66 36.92 -35.66
N ASP A 174 -3.86 36.40 -35.33
CA ASP A 174 -4.89 37.17 -34.60
C ASP A 174 -6.21 36.38 -34.41
N MET A 175 -6.67 36.39 -33.14
CA MET A 175 -8.02 36.74 -32.69
C MET A 175 -9.24 35.91 -33.16
N TYR A 176 -9.88 35.19 -32.22
CA TYR A 176 -11.35 35.19 -32.09
C TYR A 176 -11.78 35.15 -30.61
N GLU A 177 -12.59 36.14 -30.30
CA GLU A 177 -13.38 36.40 -29.11
C GLU A 177 -14.60 35.45 -29.00
N ASN A 178 -14.98 35.22 -27.73
CA ASN A 178 -16.37 35.17 -27.22
C ASN A 178 -17.22 33.89 -27.40
N SER A 179 -17.50 33.21 -26.28
CA SER A 179 -18.83 33.21 -25.64
C SER A 179 -18.93 32.09 -24.59
N SER A 180 -19.14 32.43 -23.32
CA SER A 180 -20.40 32.12 -22.63
C SER A 180 -20.33 32.62 -21.19
N ASP A 181 -21.05 33.71 -20.98
CA ASP A 181 -21.65 34.14 -19.73
C ASP A 181 -22.35 32.98 -19.03
N SER A 182 -22.13 32.84 -17.72
CA SER A 182 -23.09 32.32 -16.72
C SER A 182 -22.54 32.65 -15.34
N ASP A 183 -23.05 33.75 -14.82
CA ASP A 183 -23.01 34.17 -13.41
C ASP A 183 -23.52 33.06 -12.49
N GLU A 184 -22.69 32.60 -11.56
CA GLU A 184 -23.14 32.20 -10.23
C GLU A 184 -22.13 32.78 -9.22
N GLU A 185 -22.59 33.82 -8.51
CA GLU A 185 -21.93 34.46 -7.38
C GLU A 185 -21.81 33.45 -6.23
N ASP A 186 -20.60 32.98 -5.95
CA ASP A 186 -20.28 32.32 -4.68
C ASP A 186 -19.56 33.34 -3.79
N GLU A 187 -20.30 33.90 -2.83
CA GLU A 187 -19.77 34.78 -1.79
C GLU A 187 -18.79 33.99 -0.90
N GLU A 188 -17.51 34.11 -1.22
CA GLU A 188 -16.39 33.71 -0.38
C GLU A 188 -16.40 34.54 0.92
N SER A 189 -16.98 33.98 1.99
CA SER A 189 -17.00 34.65 3.28
C SER A 189 -15.59 34.59 3.91
N ASP A 190 -14.87 35.71 3.84
CA ASP A 190 -13.68 35.99 4.65
C ASP A 190 -14.07 36.05 6.12
N TYR A 191 -14.10 34.88 6.78
CA TYR A 191 -14.18 34.81 8.23
C TYR A 191 -12.76 34.80 8.81
N GLU A 192 -12.15 35.97 8.93
CA GLU A 192 -11.00 36.16 9.82
C GLU A 192 -11.50 36.10 11.28
N PRO A 193 -11.05 35.12 12.09
CA PRO A 193 -11.36 35.10 13.51
C PRO A 193 -10.79 36.37 14.16
N PRO A 194 -11.54 37.07 15.02
CA PRO A 194 -11.01 38.24 15.71
C PRO A 194 -9.79 37.83 16.53
N GLU A 195 -8.66 38.51 16.29
CA GLU A 195 -7.48 38.37 17.14
C GLU A 195 -7.88 38.68 18.58
N PRO A 196 -7.53 37.82 19.56
CA PRO A 196 -7.80 38.12 20.95
C PRO A 196 -7.04 39.40 21.33
N ASP A 197 -7.73 40.32 22.01
CA ASP A 197 -7.14 41.50 22.62
C ASP A 197 -6.27 41.04 23.80
N ILE A 198 -5.01 40.69 23.51
CA ILE A 198 -4.04 40.24 24.51
C ILE A 198 -3.48 41.49 25.17
N THR A 199 -3.92 41.78 26.40
CA THR A 199 -3.18 42.71 27.24
C THR A 199 -1.85 42.07 27.66
N GLU A 200 -0.73 42.82 27.60
CA GLU A 200 0.65 42.36 27.90
C GLU A 200 0.82 41.62 29.25
N GLY A 201 -0.15 41.74 30.17
CA GLY A 201 -0.20 40.99 31.43
C GLY A 201 -0.52 39.50 31.26
N ASP A 202 -1.41 39.14 30.32
CA ASP A 202 -1.93 37.77 30.17
C ASP A 202 -0.94 36.85 29.45
N GLU A 203 -0.13 37.40 28.55
CA GLU A 203 0.91 36.64 27.84
C GLU A 203 2.05 36.24 28.79
N LYS A 204 2.39 37.12 29.74
CA LYS A 204 3.45 36.87 30.71
C LYS A 204 3.06 35.81 31.74
N GLU A 205 1.82 35.84 32.20
CA GLU A 205 1.26 34.81 33.09
C GLU A 205 1.24 33.45 32.40
N ARG A 206 0.80 33.41 31.14
CA ARG A 206 0.80 32.19 30.32
C ARG A 206 2.21 31.63 30.07
N LEU A 207 3.22 32.49 29.90
CA LEU A 207 4.61 32.08 29.74
C LEU A 207 5.19 31.49 31.03
N GLU A 208 4.84 32.08 32.18
CA GLU A 208 5.25 31.58 33.50
C GLU A 208 4.62 30.21 33.81
N ASP A 209 3.36 30.01 33.45
CA ASP A 209 2.67 28.72 33.58
C ASP A 209 3.28 27.63 32.70
N LEU A 210 3.62 27.96 31.44
CA LEU A 210 4.34 27.05 30.55
C LEU A 210 5.71 26.67 31.10
N ARG A 211 6.47 27.64 31.60
CA ARG A 211 7.80 27.39 32.18
C ARG A 211 7.70 26.55 33.45
N LYS A 212 6.67 26.77 34.25
CA LYS A 212 6.41 25.98 35.46
C LYS A 212 6.05 24.53 35.11
N ALA A 213 5.19 24.32 34.12
CA ALA A 213 4.83 22.97 33.65
C ALA A 213 6.04 22.22 33.08
N GLU A 214 6.90 22.90 32.33
CA GLU A 214 8.15 22.32 31.81
C GLU A 214 9.10 21.90 32.95
N GLN A 215 9.24 22.75 33.98
CA GLN A 215 10.06 22.46 35.15
C GLN A 215 9.54 21.23 35.93
N GLU A 216 8.24 21.14 36.15
CA GLU A 216 7.61 20.01 36.85
C GLU A 216 7.77 18.69 36.07
N TYR A 217 7.67 18.75 34.74
CA TYR A 217 7.92 17.59 33.88
C TYR A 217 9.37 17.10 33.99
N LEU A 218 10.35 18.01 33.91
CA LEU A 218 11.77 17.68 34.07
C LEU A 218 12.08 17.08 35.44
N ASP A 219 11.48 17.62 36.50
CA ASP A 219 11.64 17.09 37.86
C ASP A 219 11.02 15.70 38.02
N SER A 220 9.88 15.42 37.36
CA SER A 220 9.27 14.09 37.36
C SER A 220 10.14 13.04 36.66
N ILE A 221 10.76 13.38 35.52
CA ILE A 221 11.69 12.49 34.81
C ILE A 221 12.92 12.21 35.65
N LYS A 222 13.45 13.24 36.32
CA LYS A 222 14.61 13.10 37.19
C LYS A 222 14.30 12.20 38.39
N ALA A 223 13.16 12.40 39.05
CA ALA A 223 12.72 11.55 40.15
C ALA A 223 12.48 10.10 39.72
N GLU A 224 11.91 9.87 38.53
CA GLU A 224 11.73 8.51 38.00
C GLU A 224 13.07 7.82 37.71
N ASN A 225 14.04 8.55 37.15
CA ASN A 225 15.37 8.02 36.88
C ASN A 225 16.14 7.71 38.18
N GLU A 226 16.07 8.59 39.18
CA GLU A 226 16.68 8.35 40.50
C GLU A 226 16.03 7.14 41.20
N ALA A 227 14.71 6.96 41.10
CA ALA A 227 14.01 5.79 41.62
C ALA A 227 14.42 4.50 40.88
N ARG A 228 14.61 4.54 39.56
CA ARG A 228 15.12 3.41 38.76
C ARG A 228 16.54 3.02 39.15
N GLU A 229 17.42 3.99 39.40
CA GLU A 229 18.79 3.74 39.87
C GLU A 229 18.80 3.17 41.30
N HIS A 230 17.99 3.70 42.21
CA HIS A 230 17.83 3.13 43.55
C HIS A 230 17.33 1.67 43.50
N LYS A 231 16.42 1.33 42.59
CA LYS A 231 15.90 -0.03 42.43
C LYS A 231 16.94 -1.01 41.89
N LYS A 232 17.92 -0.56 41.09
CA LYS A 232 19.04 -1.41 40.63
C LYS A 232 20.04 -1.75 41.73
N ILE A 233 20.23 -0.87 42.72
CA ILE A 233 21.18 -1.09 43.81
C ILE A 233 20.68 -2.19 44.77
N TYR A 234 19.37 -2.34 44.94
CA TYR A 234 18.79 -3.35 45.84
C TYR A 234 18.66 -4.77 45.24
N VAL A 235 18.98 -4.98 43.95
CA VAL A 235 18.91 -6.31 43.30
C VAL A 235 20.28 -7.03 43.30
N LYS A 236 21.36 -6.39 43.77
CA LYS A 236 22.70 -6.98 43.93
C LYS A 236 23.01 -7.37 45.39
N GLY A 237 22.11 -8.13 46.01
CA GLY A 237 22.27 -8.58 47.39
C GLY A 237 21.45 -9.84 47.68
N ASP A 238 21.73 -10.91 46.94
CA ASP A 238 21.58 -12.31 47.36
C ASP A 238 22.71 -13.14 46.71
#